data_AF-A0A7V3DIH5-F1
#
_entry.id   AF-A0A7V3DIH5-F1
#
_cell.length_a   1.000
_cell.length_b   1.000
_cell.length_c   1.000
_cell.angle_alpha   90.00
_cell.angle_beta   90.00
_cell.angle_gamma   90.00
#
_symmetry.space_group_name_H-M   'P 1'
#
loop_
_entity.id
_entity.type
_entity.pdbx_description
1 polymer ?
#
loop_
_entity_poly.entity_id
_entity_poly.type
_entity_poly.pdbx_seq_one_letter_code
_entity_poly.pdbx_strand_id
1 'polypeptide(L)'
;MVTDVQGTPLPGVAVIADAADAQTITNALGRYDLTAPRGIAGIRLVKDGYTSGYLALENGTGLSVTAQTVALWPLPRGAGAYLVENYHFRAMTPGEPKPFATETGPVYAMRVVATITTTDQPKPLVICHKMPAYDLRLARLRHVKATGPEGGFDVWAAESNSPVEALPIDEPERVLVEIRLADNLIPGTYALHWGALDGRTSIESRAFLFTVQDPDRPAEPAPVSEAKTEKRNTTQEKSAVSPAENVDTTAADAEAEAPPR
;
A
#
# COMPACT_ATOMS: atom_id res chain seq x y z
N MET A 1 22.78 -4.16 -17.81
CA MET A 1 22.92 -3.31 -16.59
C MET A 1 21.61 -3.36 -15.84
N VAL A 2 21.60 -3.22 -14.52
CA VAL A 2 20.39 -3.15 -13.71
C VAL A 2 20.30 -1.79 -13.05
N THR A 3 19.15 -1.13 -13.20
CA THR A 3 18.86 0.18 -12.60
C THR A 3 17.56 0.13 -11.82
N ASP A 4 17.30 1.16 -11.03
CA ASP A 4 15.95 1.47 -10.59
C ASP A 4 15.18 2.16 -11.73
N VAL A 5 13.94 2.51 -11.42
CA VAL A 5 13.00 3.21 -12.29
C VAL A 5 13.36 4.65 -12.60
N GLN A 6 14.29 5.21 -11.84
CA GLN A 6 14.86 6.55 -12.06
C GLN A 6 16.12 6.48 -12.92
N GLY A 7 16.58 5.27 -13.29
CA GLY A 7 17.81 5.05 -14.04
C GLY A 7 19.06 4.98 -13.17
N THR A 8 18.92 5.01 -11.83
CA THR A 8 20.05 4.89 -10.91
C THR A 8 20.57 3.45 -10.91
N PRO A 9 21.89 3.21 -10.99
CA PRO A 9 22.42 1.86 -10.94
C PRO A 9 22.08 1.13 -9.62
N LEU A 10 21.65 -0.14 -9.73
CA LEU A 10 21.29 -0.96 -8.56
C LEU A 10 22.36 -2.00 -8.22
N PRO A 11 23.11 -1.83 -7.12
CA PRO A 11 24.06 -2.84 -6.65
C PRO A 11 23.39 -3.98 -5.87
N GLY A 12 24.06 -5.12 -5.82
CA GLY A 12 23.64 -6.28 -5.03
C GLY A 12 22.33 -6.90 -5.51
N VAL A 13 22.03 -6.82 -6.81
CA VAL A 13 20.94 -7.58 -7.45
C VAL A 13 21.49 -8.96 -7.77
N ALA A 14 20.80 -10.01 -7.31
CA ALA A 14 21.12 -11.37 -7.71
C ALA A 14 20.71 -11.59 -9.16
N VAL A 15 21.64 -12.09 -9.97
CA VAL A 15 21.47 -12.37 -11.40
C VAL A 15 21.62 -13.86 -11.60
N ILE A 16 20.55 -14.53 -12.01
CA ILE A 16 20.46 -16.00 -12.05
C ILE A 16 20.09 -16.42 -13.48
N ALA A 17 20.91 -17.27 -14.11
CA ALA A 17 20.54 -17.84 -15.41
C ALA A 17 19.55 -18.99 -15.22
N ASP A 18 18.48 -18.99 -16.01
CA ASP A 18 17.50 -20.07 -15.95
C ASP A 18 18.10 -21.42 -16.38
N ALA A 19 17.71 -22.49 -15.70
CA ALA A 19 18.11 -23.88 -15.97
C ALA A 19 19.64 -24.14 -15.92
N ALA A 20 20.41 -23.22 -15.34
CA ALA A 20 21.83 -23.37 -15.07
C ALA A 20 22.14 -23.03 -13.61
N ASP A 21 23.10 -23.72 -12.99
CA ASP A 21 23.65 -23.37 -11.67
C ASP A 21 24.58 -22.15 -11.73
N ALA A 22 24.28 -21.19 -12.61
CA ALA A 22 25.08 -20.00 -12.86
C ALA A 22 24.39 -18.77 -12.26
N GLN A 23 25.07 -18.12 -11.32
CA GLN A 23 24.60 -16.90 -10.69
C GLN A 23 25.74 -15.92 -10.40
N THR A 24 25.41 -14.64 -10.35
CA THR A 24 26.32 -13.56 -9.98
C THR A 24 25.55 -12.44 -9.28
N ILE A 25 26.24 -11.37 -8.87
CA ILE A 25 25.63 -10.19 -8.27
C ILE A 25 26.06 -8.92 -9.01
N THR A 26 25.19 -7.92 -9.07
CA THR A 26 25.57 -6.62 -9.64
C THR A 26 26.55 -5.86 -8.75
N ASN A 27 27.51 -5.19 -9.37
CA ASN A 27 28.48 -4.33 -8.70
C ASN A 27 27.90 -2.94 -8.37
N ALA A 28 28.73 -2.05 -7.82
CA ALA A 28 28.37 -0.67 -7.46
C ALA A 28 27.79 0.16 -8.62
N LEU A 29 28.07 -0.20 -9.87
CA LEU A 29 27.57 0.45 -11.07
C LEU A 29 26.39 -0.30 -11.70
N GLY A 30 25.76 -1.24 -10.98
CA GLY A 30 24.64 -2.04 -11.49
C GLY A 30 25.02 -2.98 -12.65
N ARG A 31 26.32 -3.22 -12.87
CA ARG A 31 26.81 -4.09 -13.94
C ARG A 31 27.05 -5.49 -13.39
N TYR A 32 26.90 -6.49 -14.24
CA TYR A 32 27.17 -7.89 -13.94
C TYR A 32 27.79 -8.55 -15.17
N ASP A 33 28.61 -9.57 -14.92
CA ASP A 33 29.11 -10.50 -15.93
C ASP A 33 28.79 -11.91 -15.45
N LEU A 34 28.18 -12.71 -16.31
CA LEU A 34 27.72 -14.07 -15.99
C LEU A 34 28.17 -15.02 -17.10
N THR A 35 28.84 -16.10 -16.71
CA THR A 35 29.18 -17.20 -17.62
C THR A 35 28.22 -18.35 -17.38
N ALA A 36 27.52 -18.78 -18.41
CA ALA A 36 26.54 -19.86 -18.35
C ALA A 36 26.67 -20.79 -19.57
N PRO A 37 26.19 -22.04 -19.48
CA PRO A 37 26.09 -22.93 -20.63
C PRO A 37 25.27 -22.30 -21.76
N ARG A 38 25.51 -22.77 -23.00
CA ARG A 38 24.68 -22.39 -24.14
C ARG A 38 23.25 -22.91 -23.96
N GLY A 39 22.28 -22.17 -24.49
CA GLY A 39 20.87 -22.58 -24.51
C GLY A 39 20.06 -22.14 -23.28
N ILE A 40 20.60 -21.27 -22.42
CA ILE A 40 19.79 -20.61 -21.39
C ILE A 40 18.73 -19.72 -22.05
N ALA A 41 17.50 -19.81 -21.56
CA ALA A 41 16.35 -19.08 -22.14
C ALA A 41 16.22 -17.65 -21.59
N GLY A 42 16.76 -17.39 -20.41
CA GLY A 42 16.61 -16.10 -19.75
C GLY A 42 17.45 -15.94 -18.49
N ILE A 43 17.41 -14.72 -17.98
CA ILE A 43 18.06 -14.30 -16.74
C ILE A 43 16.99 -13.72 -15.82
N ARG A 44 16.96 -14.22 -14.58
CA ARG A 44 16.17 -13.65 -13.50
C ARG A 44 17.00 -12.70 -12.67
N LEU A 45 16.40 -11.58 -12.32
CA LEU A 45 16.97 -10.51 -11.51
C LEU A 45 16.15 -10.38 -10.24
N VAL A 46 16.78 -10.57 -9.09
CA VAL A 46 16.08 -10.55 -7.79
C VAL A 46 16.83 -9.64 -6.82
N LYS A 47 16.08 -8.76 -6.17
CA LYS A 47 16.59 -7.90 -5.10
C LYS A 47 15.51 -7.67 -4.07
N ASP A 48 15.84 -7.83 -2.79
CA ASP A 48 14.91 -7.58 -1.70
C ASP A 48 14.37 -6.14 -1.74
N GLY A 49 13.06 -6.02 -1.59
CA GLY A 49 12.37 -4.72 -1.65
C GLY A 49 12.17 -4.17 -3.06
N TYR A 50 12.44 -4.95 -4.11
CA TYR A 50 12.19 -4.58 -5.50
C TYR A 50 11.37 -5.66 -6.22
N THR A 51 10.74 -5.30 -7.33
CA THR A 51 10.16 -6.27 -8.26
C THR A 51 11.26 -7.19 -8.79
N SER A 52 10.88 -8.43 -9.09
CA SER A 52 11.69 -9.29 -9.94
C SER A 52 11.80 -8.69 -11.34
N GLY A 53 12.93 -8.95 -12.00
CA GLY A 53 13.11 -8.72 -13.41
C GLY A 53 13.32 -10.03 -14.13
N TYR A 54 12.81 -10.12 -15.35
CA TYR A 54 13.10 -11.22 -16.25
C TYR A 54 13.61 -10.67 -17.57
N LEU A 55 14.76 -11.18 -18.02
CA LEU A 55 15.32 -10.87 -19.33
C LEU A 55 15.36 -12.16 -20.15
N ALA A 56 14.48 -12.24 -21.15
CA ALA A 56 14.59 -13.28 -22.17
C ALA A 56 15.88 -13.04 -22.97
N LEU A 57 16.68 -14.08 -23.14
CA LEU A 57 17.84 -14.03 -24.01
C LEU A 57 17.42 -14.60 -25.36
N GLU A 58 17.52 -13.79 -26.40
CA GLU A 58 17.45 -14.33 -27.75
C GLU A 58 18.63 -15.29 -27.94
N ASN A 59 18.39 -16.45 -28.58
CA ASN A 59 19.40 -17.46 -28.89
C ASN A 59 20.47 -16.88 -29.82
N GLY A 60 21.38 -16.08 -29.26
CA GLY A 60 22.53 -15.57 -29.95
C GLY A 60 23.42 -16.74 -30.31
N THR A 61 23.75 -16.88 -31.59
CA THR A 61 24.75 -17.84 -32.08
C THR A 61 26.19 -17.49 -31.63
N GLY A 62 26.36 -16.36 -30.94
CA GLY A 62 27.63 -15.84 -30.43
C GLY A 62 28.10 -16.47 -29.12
N LEU A 63 29.40 -16.30 -28.85
CA LEU A 63 30.05 -16.71 -27.59
C LEU A 63 29.80 -15.73 -26.42
N SER A 64 29.23 -14.56 -26.70
CA SER A 64 28.91 -13.52 -25.71
C SER A 64 27.63 -12.81 -26.12
N VAL A 65 26.81 -12.44 -25.13
CA VAL A 65 25.55 -11.72 -25.31
C VAL A 65 25.56 -10.50 -24.41
N THR A 66 25.35 -9.32 -24.99
CA THR A 66 25.14 -8.09 -24.22
C THR A 66 23.67 -7.99 -23.82
N ALA A 67 23.40 -8.20 -22.54
CA ALA A 67 22.07 -8.05 -21.97
C ALA A 67 21.57 -6.60 -22.02
N GLN A 68 20.27 -6.41 -22.31
CA GLN A 68 19.62 -5.11 -22.23
C GLN A 68 19.64 -4.56 -20.79
N THR A 69 19.41 -3.25 -20.65
CA THR A 69 19.23 -2.64 -19.32
C THR A 69 17.85 -3.01 -18.78
N VAL A 70 17.80 -3.49 -17.55
CA VAL A 70 16.55 -3.82 -16.85
C VAL A 70 16.37 -2.86 -15.68
N ALA A 71 15.19 -2.25 -15.59
CA ALA A 71 14.80 -1.41 -14.46
C ALA A 71 13.95 -2.23 -13.48
N LEU A 72 14.29 -2.22 -12.20
CA LEU A 72 13.49 -2.82 -11.14
C LEU A 72 12.74 -1.75 -10.36
N TRP A 73 11.47 -2.00 -10.05
CA TRP A 73 10.64 -1.09 -9.27
C TRP A 73 10.80 -1.35 -7.78
N PRO A 74 10.98 -0.34 -6.93
CA PRO A 74 10.89 -0.53 -5.49
C PRO A 74 9.48 -1.00 -5.11
N LEU A 75 9.38 -1.89 -4.13
CA LEU A 75 8.11 -2.41 -3.63
C LEU A 75 7.63 -1.61 -2.41
N PRO A 76 6.35 -1.23 -2.33
CA PRO A 76 5.76 -0.71 -1.11
C PRO A 76 5.82 -1.73 0.04
N ARG A 77 5.89 -1.24 1.29
CA ARG A 77 6.02 -2.12 2.48
C ARG A 77 4.84 -3.07 2.72
N GLY A 78 3.65 -2.73 2.23
CA GLY A 78 2.43 -3.52 2.45
C GLY A 78 1.56 -3.63 1.20
N ALA A 79 0.55 -4.50 1.26
CA ALA A 79 -0.46 -4.57 0.21
C ALA A 79 -1.41 -3.36 0.28
N GLY A 80 -1.81 -2.83 -0.88
CA GLY A 80 -2.73 -1.69 -0.96
C GLY A 80 -2.52 -0.82 -2.20
N ALA A 81 -3.20 0.32 -2.23
CA ALA A 81 -3.07 1.34 -3.26
C ALA A 81 -2.23 2.53 -2.77
N TYR A 82 -1.43 3.09 -3.67
CA TYR A 82 -0.45 4.12 -3.37
C TYR A 82 -0.51 5.22 -4.43
N LEU A 83 -0.37 6.47 -3.99
CA LEU A 83 0.04 7.57 -4.85
C LEU A 83 1.56 7.54 -4.98
N VAL A 84 2.08 7.81 -6.17
CA VAL A 84 3.52 7.89 -6.43
C VAL A 84 3.89 9.29 -6.88
N GLU A 85 4.70 9.95 -6.06
CA GLU A 85 5.21 11.30 -6.32
C GLU A 85 6.72 11.27 -6.13
N ASN A 86 7.48 11.72 -7.14
CA ASN A 86 8.94 11.65 -7.12
C ASN A 86 9.47 10.24 -6.76
N TYR A 87 8.80 9.19 -7.26
CA TYR A 87 9.11 7.78 -6.98
C TYR A 87 9.02 7.37 -5.50
N HIS A 88 8.32 8.14 -4.68
CA HIS A 88 7.99 7.78 -3.30
C HIS A 88 6.54 7.31 -3.22
N PHE A 89 6.34 6.14 -2.63
CA PHE A 89 5.00 5.60 -2.38
C PHE A 89 4.37 6.26 -1.16
N ARG A 90 3.20 6.88 -1.36
CA ARG A 90 2.34 7.39 -0.29
C ARG A 90 1.08 6.54 -0.25
N ALA A 91 0.91 5.78 0.83
CA ALA A 91 -0.26 4.93 0.99
C ALA A 91 -1.55 5.76 0.93
N MET A 92 -2.52 5.31 0.14
CA MET A 92 -3.87 5.86 0.16
C MET A 92 -4.56 5.45 1.46
N THR A 93 -5.54 6.26 1.89
CA THR A 93 -6.25 5.99 3.14
C THR A 93 -7.28 4.87 2.92
N PRO A 94 -7.16 3.71 3.58
CA PRO A 94 -8.15 2.65 3.42
C PRO A 94 -9.45 2.99 4.17
N GLY A 95 -10.59 2.64 3.59
CA GLY A 95 -11.90 2.70 4.21
C GLY A 95 -12.72 1.46 3.87
N GLU A 96 -13.63 1.07 4.76
CA GLU A 96 -14.54 -0.04 4.54
C GLU A 96 -15.95 0.50 4.29
N PRO A 97 -16.46 0.44 3.04
CA PRO A 97 -17.83 0.82 2.74
C PRO A 97 -18.83 -0.03 3.53
N LYS A 98 -19.85 0.63 4.09
CA LYS A 98 -20.96 0.01 4.81
C LYS A 98 -22.28 0.54 4.25
N PRO A 99 -23.38 -0.22 4.40
CA PRO A 99 -24.70 0.28 4.01
C PRO A 99 -25.14 1.40 4.97
N PHE A 100 -25.63 2.49 4.38
CA PHE A 100 -26.19 3.65 5.07
C PHE A 100 -27.53 4.03 4.44
N ALA A 101 -28.47 4.56 5.24
CA ALA A 101 -29.69 5.12 4.71
C ALA A 101 -29.49 6.61 4.41
N THR A 102 -29.94 7.08 3.25
CA THR A 102 -29.97 8.51 2.89
C THR A 102 -31.38 8.90 2.46
N GLU A 103 -31.62 10.19 2.28
CA GLU A 103 -32.90 10.69 1.75
C GLU A 103 -33.24 10.08 0.38
N THR A 104 -32.23 9.76 -0.43
CA THR A 104 -32.38 9.17 -1.76
C THR A 104 -32.46 7.64 -1.76
N GLY A 105 -32.35 6.99 -0.59
CA GLY A 105 -32.33 5.53 -0.45
C GLY A 105 -31.03 4.98 0.15
N PRO A 106 -30.90 3.65 0.22
CA PRO A 106 -29.71 3.01 0.77
C PRO A 106 -28.50 3.19 -0.16
N VAL A 107 -27.34 3.46 0.42
CA VAL A 107 -26.06 3.59 -0.30
C VAL A 107 -24.96 2.84 0.44
N TYR A 108 -24.00 2.29 -0.29
CA TYR A 108 -22.74 1.84 0.32
C TYR A 108 -21.76 3.01 0.33
N ALA A 109 -21.34 3.41 1.52
CA ALA A 109 -20.56 4.61 1.73
C ALA A 109 -19.55 4.41 2.87
N MET A 110 -18.58 5.30 2.98
CA MET A 110 -17.58 5.28 4.06
C MET A 110 -17.81 6.47 4.98
N ARG A 111 -17.59 6.33 6.28
CA ARG A 111 -17.56 7.51 7.17
C ARG A 111 -16.47 8.47 6.71
N VAL A 112 -16.73 9.76 6.79
CA VAL A 112 -15.71 10.77 6.53
C VAL A 112 -14.59 10.61 7.56
N VAL A 113 -13.35 10.51 7.06
CA VAL A 113 -12.15 10.42 7.88
C VAL A 113 -11.40 11.74 7.86
N ALA A 114 -10.75 12.09 8.97
CA ALA A 114 -10.10 13.39 9.15
C ALA A 114 -8.84 13.58 8.28
N THR A 115 -8.20 12.49 7.86
CA THR A 115 -6.96 12.54 7.09
C THR A 115 -7.11 11.63 5.87
N ILE A 116 -7.05 12.24 4.69
CA ILE A 116 -7.01 11.57 3.39
C ILE A 116 -5.71 11.97 2.71
N THR A 117 -5.06 11.03 2.05
CA THR A 117 -3.84 11.30 1.29
C THR A 117 -4.15 12.24 0.12
N THR A 118 -3.36 13.31 -0.03
CA THR A 118 -3.64 14.37 -1.00
C THR A 118 -2.51 14.51 -2.03
N THR A 119 -2.88 14.84 -3.27
CA THR A 119 -1.98 15.15 -4.39
C THR A 119 -2.45 16.41 -5.10
N ASP A 120 -1.52 17.16 -5.68
CA ASP A 120 -1.77 18.32 -6.56
C ASP A 120 -1.79 17.93 -8.04
N GLN A 121 -1.45 16.68 -8.37
CA GLN A 121 -1.40 16.19 -9.73
C GLN A 121 -2.82 15.88 -10.21
N PRO A 122 -3.31 16.49 -11.30
CA PRO A 122 -4.62 16.14 -11.87
C PRO A 122 -4.60 14.77 -12.52
N LYS A 123 -3.43 14.23 -12.87
CA LYS A 123 -3.26 12.87 -13.39
C LYS A 123 -2.25 12.11 -12.54
N PRO A 124 -2.62 11.75 -11.29
CA PRO A 124 -1.67 11.12 -10.38
C PRO A 124 -1.27 9.73 -10.86
N LEU A 125 -0.01 9.36 -10.62
CA LEU A 125 0.45 7.99 -10.78
C LEU A 125 -0.05 7.16 -9.60
N VAL A 126 -0.92 6.19 -9.87
CA VAL A 126 -1.49 5.30 -8.87
C VAL A 126 -0.92 3.90 -9.08
N ILE A 127 -0.31 3.34 -8.04
CA ILE A 127 0.23 1.97 -8.05
C ILE A 127 -0.51 1.13 -7.01
N CYS A 128 -0.93 -0.07 -7.41
CA CYS A 128 -1.43 -1.08 -6.51
C CYS A 128 -0.39 -2.17 -6.29
N HIS A 129 -0.15 -2.55 -5.03
CA HIS A 129 0.77 -3.63 -4.67
C HIS A 129 0.01 -4.78 -4.03
N LYS A 130 0.13 -5.99 -4.61
CA LYS A 130 -0.58 -7.21 -4.19
C LYS A 130 -2.10 -7.02 -4.15
N MET A 131 -2.63 -6.31 -5.14
CA MET A 131 -4.07 -6.11 -5.31
C MET A 131 -4.53 -6.73 -6.63
N PRO A 132 -5.80 -7.12 -6.75
CA PRO A 132 -6.35 -7.65 -8.01
C PRO A 132 -6.29 -6.60 -9.14
N ALA A 133 -5.87 -7.00 -10.34
CA ALA A 133 -5.83 -6.10 -11.50
C ALA A 133 -7.19 -5.98 -12.23
N TYR A 134 -8.11 -6.91 -11.98
CA TYR A 134 -9.44 -6.95 -12.61
C TYR A 134 -10.50 -6.27 -11.74
N ASP A 135 -11.65 -5.90 -12.32
CA ASP A 135 -12.80 -5.29 -11.64
C ASP A 135 -12.52 -4.00 -10.84
N LEU A 136 -11.35 -3.41 -11.04
CA LEU A 136 -10.94 -2.17 -10.43
C LEU A 136 -11.75 -0.99 -10.98
N ARG A 137 -12.15 -0.09 -10.08
CA ARG A 137 -12.92 1.12 -10.39
C ARG A 137 -12.38 2.29 -9.61
N LEU A 138 -12.43 3.46 -10.24
CA LEU A 138 -12.15 4.73 -9.60
C LEU A 138 -13.45 5.53 -9.50
N ALA A 139 -13.94 5.76 -8.29
CA ALA A 139 -15.13 6.55 -8.05
C ALA A 139 -14.76 7.94 -7.53
N ARG A 140 -15.35 9.00 -8.10
CA ARG A 140 -15.41 10.29 -7.44
C ARG A 140 -16.41 10.21 -6.31
N LEU A 141 -16.06 10.77 -5.16
CA LEU A 141 -16.88 10.75 -3.96
C LEU A 141 -17.55 12.11 -3.75
N ARG A 142 -18.77 12.07 -3.22
CA ARG A 142 -19.49 13.22 -2.70
C ARG A 142 -19.82 13.05 -1.23
N HIS A 143 -19.92 14.16 -0.54
CA HIS A 143 -20.29 14.21 0.86
C HIS A 143 -21.81 14.14 1.00
N VAL A 144 -22.31 13.21 1.82
CA VAL A 144 -23.75 12.99 2.01
C VAL A 144 -24.05 12.85 3.50
N LYS A 145 -25.16 13.42 3.95
CA LYS A 145 -25.74 13.14 5.27
C LYS A 145 -26.50 11.83 5.21
N ALA A 146 -26.10 10.88 6.04
CA ALA A 146 -26.73 9.58 6.15
C ALA A 146 -27.28 9.36 7.56
N THR A 147 -28.26 8.48 7.67
CA THR A 147 -28.75 7.97 8.95
C THR A 147 -28.30 6.51 9.09
N GLY A 148 -27.77 6.17 10.24
CA GLY A 148 -27.49 4.80 10.63
C GLY A 148 -28.01 4.49 12.04
N PRO A 149 -27.72 3.29 12.56
CA PRO A 149 -28.23 2.84 13.86
C PRO A 149 -27.92 3.77 15.03
N GLU A 150 -26.79 4.51 14.95
CA GLU A 150 -26.30 5.40 16.01
C GLU A 150 -26.58 6.89 15.72
N GLY A 151 -27.38 7.21 14.70
CA GLY A 151 -27.78 8.59 14.38
C GLY A 151 -27.33 9.07 13.00
N GLY A 152 -27.22 10.40 12.85
CA GLY A 152 -26.79 11.06 11.62
C GLY A 152 -25.27 11.02 11.46
N PHE A 153 -24.79 10.62 10.28
CA PHE A 153 -23.38 10.53 9.92
C PHE A 153 -23.08 11.34 8.67
N ASP A 154 -21.86 11.86 8.61
CA ASP A 154 -21.25 12.33 7.38
C ASP A 154 -20.52 11.19 6.70
N VAL A 155 -20.88 10.92 5.45
CA VAL A 155 -20.33 9.82 4.67
C VAL A 155 -19.89 10.25 3.27
N TRP A 156 -18.86 9.58 2.77
CA TRP A 156 -18.44 9.59 1.37
C TRP A 156 -19.19 8.52 0.59
N ALA A 157 -20.06 8.95 -0.33
CA ALA A 157 -20.76 8.07 -1.26
C ALA A 157 -20.22 8.28 -2.68
N ALA A 158 -20.27 7.23 -3.51
CA ALA A 158 -19.93 7.35 -4.92
C ALA A 158 -20.86 8.34 -5.62
N GLU A 159 -20.27 9.25 -6.40
CA GLU A 159 -20.98 10.22 -7.25
C GLU A 159 -20.93 9.78 -8.72
N SER A 160 -19.73 9.49 -9.20
CA SER A 160 -19.47 9.11 -10.58
C SER A 160 -18.25 8.20 -10.66
N ASN A 161 -18.12 7.45 -11.76
CA ASN A 161 -16.96 6.60 -12.01
C ASN A 161 -16.08 7.23 -13.09
N SER A 162 -14.77 7.21 -12.85
CA SER A 162 -13.73 7.58 -13.81
C SER A 162 -13.19 6.32 -14.48
N PRO A 163 -13.05 6.29 -15.81
CA PRO A 163 -12.49 5.15 -16.52
C PRO A 163 -10.99 5.01 -16.22
N VAL A 164 -10.58 3.78 -15.98
CA VAL A 164 -9.20 3.42 -15.62
C VAL A 164 -8.80 2.10 -16.27
N GLU A 165 -7.52 1.96 -16.55
CA GLU A 165 -6.89 0.74 -17.05
C GLU A 165 -5.84 0.25 -16.04
N ALA A 166 -5.78 -1.05 -15.81
CA ALA A 166 -4.83 -1.67 -14.90
C ALA A 166 -3.75 -2.41 -15.71
N LEU A 167 -2.49 -2.01 -15.56
CA LEU A 167 -1.36 -2.57 -16.29
C LEU A 167 -0.32 -3.14 -15.32
N PRO A 168 -0.01 -4.44 -15.39
CA PRO A 168 1.10 -5.00 -14.62
C PRO A 168 2.41 -4.31 -14.96
N ILE A 169 3.18 -3.94 -13.93
CA ILE A 169 4.51 -3.35 -14.08
C ILE A 169 5.57 -4.45 -14.17
N ASP A 170 5.40 -5.50 -13.37
CA ASP A 170 6.29 -6.64 -13.31
C ASP A 170 5.60 -7.88 -13.87
N GLU A 171 6.32 -8.60 -14.72
CA GLU A 171 5.91 -9.89 -15.25
C GLU A 171 7.04 -10.89 -14.98
N PRO A 172 6.72 -12.15 -14.62
CA PRO A 172 5.37 -12.74 -14.53
C PRO A 172 4.64 -12.53 -13.19
N GLU A 173 5.29 -11.95 -12.18
CA GLU A 173 4.75 -11.95 -10.82
C GLU A 173 3.52 -11.04 -10.64
N ARG A 174 3.39 -9.99 -11.44
CA ARG A 174 2.24 -9.05 -11.45
C ARG A 174 1.91 -8.52 -10.06
N VAL A 175 2.92 -8.29 -9.22
CA VAL A 175 2.71 -7.82 -7.85
C VAL A 175 2.47 -6.32 -7.80
N LEU A 176 2.98 -5.56 -8.77
CA LEU A 176 2.71 -4.13 -8.97
C LEU A 176 1.86 -3.93 -10.22
N VAL A 177 0.82 -3.10 -10.05
CA VAL A 177 -0.10 -2.73 -11.11
C VAL A 177 -0.19 -1.21 -11.18
N GLU A 178 0.13 -0.65 -12.33
CA GLU A 178 -0.11 0.75 -12.67
C GLU A 178 -1.59 0.95 -12.99
N ILE A 179 -2.22 1.93 -12.36
CA ILE A 179 -3.59 2.35 -12.70
C ILE A 179 -3.49 3.58 -13.59
N ARG A 180 -3.76 3.39 -14.88
CA ARG A 180 -3.78 4.46 -15.88
C ARG A 180 -5.14 5.12 -15.93
N LEU A 181 -5.15 6.41 -15.66
CA LEU A 181 -6.32 7.26 -15.80
C LEU A 181 -6.49 7.62 -17.29
N ALA A 182 -7.70 7.47 -17.81
CA ALA A 182 -7.97 7.90 -19.19
C ALA A 182 -7.77 9.42 -19.31
N ASP A 183 -8.40 10.17 -18.41
CA ASP A 183 -8.42 11.62 -18.40
C ASP A 183 -7.83 12.22 -17.12
N ASN A 184 -7.62 13.53 -17.12
CA ASN A 184 -7.30 14.28 -15.92
C ASN A 184 -8.49 14.26 -14.96
N LEU A 185 -8.21 14.07 -13.68
CA LEU A 185 -9.16 14.22 -12.60
C LEU A 185 -9.39 15.70 -12.31
N ILE A 186 -10.65 16.03 -12.05
CA ILE A 186 -11.02 17.33 -11.49
C ILE A 186 -10.74 17.34 -9.99
N PRO A 187 -10.53 18.52 -9.37
CA PRO A 187 -10.37 18.59 -7.92
C PRO A 187 -11.53 17.92 -7.16
N GLY A 188 -11.19 17.17 -6.11
CA GLY A 188 -12.15 16.40 -5.32
C GLY A 188 -11.56 15.16 -4.66
N THR A 189 -12.42 14.42 -3.96
CA THR A 189 -12.07 13.17 -3.27
C THR A 189 -12.46 11.97 -4.13
N TYR A 190 -11.57 11.00 -4.18
CA TYR A 190 -11.69 9.81 -5.02
C TYR A 190 -11.47 8.54 -4.18
N ALA A 191 -12.03 7.43 -4.64
CA ALA A 191 -11.83 6.10 -4.06
C ALA A 191 -11.54 5.07 -5.16
N LEU A 192 -10.44 4.34 -4.99
CA LEU A 192 -10.14 3.14 -5.77
C LEU A 192 -10.77 1.92 -5.07
N HIS A 193 -11.55 1.12 -5.78
CA HIS A 193 -12.23 -0.04 -5.19
C HIS A 193 -12.55 -1.15 -6.20
N TRP A 194 -12.90 -2.34 -5.70
CA TRP A 194 -13.25 -3.54 -6.49
C TRP A 194 -14.72 -3.92 -6.34
N GLY A 195 -15.60 -2.93 -6.43
CA GLY A 195 -17.04 -3.10 -6.21
C GLY A 195 -17.52 -2.91 -4.76
N ALA A 196 -16.63 -2.59 -3.81
CA ALA A 196 -17.00 -2.36 -2.41
C ALA A 196 -18.06 -1.25 -2.22
N LEU A 197 -17.99 -0.17 -3.01
CA LEU A 197 -19.01 0.90 -3.02
C LEU A 197 -20.34 0.52 -3.68
N ASP A 198 -20.42 -0.66 -4.30
CA ASP A 198 -21.66 -1.27 -4.81
C ASP A 198 -22.18 -2.36 -3.87
N GLY A 199 -21.55 -2.54 -2.70
CA GLY A 199 -21.85 -3.63 -1.76
C GLY A 199 -21.27 -4.99 -2.15
N ARG A 200 -20.35 -5.05 -3.12
CA ARG A 200 -19.65 -6.28 -3.53
C ARG A 200 -18.28 -6.34 -2.86
N THR A 201 -18.12 -7.24 -1.89
CA THR A 201 -16.91 -7.32 -1.05
C THR A 201 -16.13 -8.64 -1.21
N SER A 202 -16.47 -9.46 -2.21
CA SER A 202 -15.90 -10.80 -2.40
C SER A 202 -14.45 -10.81 -2.91
N ILE A 203 -13.98 -9.69 -3.49
CA ILE A 203 -12.63 -9.56 -4.05
C ILE A 203 -11.74 -8.78 -3.08
N GLU A 204 -12.15 -7.54 -2.80
CA GLU A 204 -11.53 -6.65 -1.83
C GLU A 204 -12.64 -5.81 -1.21
N SER A 205 -12.75 -5.84 0.12
CA SER A 205 -13.81 -5.15 0.86
C SER A 205 -13.48 -3.68 1.09
N ARG A 206 -12.21 -3.29 0.97
CA ARG A 206 -11.75 -1.92 1.19
C ARG A 206 -11.88 -1.08 -0.08
N ALA A 207 -12.01 0.22 0.14
CA ALA A 207 -11.75 1.25 -0.85
C ALA A 207 -10.58 2.12 -0.37
N PHE A 208 -9.80 2.66 -1.30
CA PHE A 208 -8.59 3.43 -1.00
C PHE A 208 -8.80 4.87 -1.45
N LEU A 209 -8.84 5.79 -0.48
CA LEU A 209 -9.18 7.18 -0.70
C LEU A 209 -7.94 8.04 -0.95
N PHE A 210 -8.11 9.02 -1.83
CA PHE A 210 -7.20 10.14 -1.99
C PHE A 210 -7.96 11.40 -2.42
N THR A 211 -7.32 12.56 -2.31
CA THR A 211 -7.87 13.85 -2.73
C THR A 211 -6.96 14.49 -3.77
N VAL A 212 -7.54 14.98 -4.86
CA VAL A 212 -6.89 15.86 -5.84
C VAL A 212 -7.19 17.30 -5.43
N GLN A 213 -6.15 18.07 -5.14
CA GLN A 213 -6.27 19.47 -4.78
C GLN A 213 -6.65 20.35 -5.97
N ASP A 214 -7.35 21.43 -5.64
CA ASP A 214 -7.54 22.53 -6.57
C ASP A 214 -6.27 23.41 -6.51
N PRO A 215 -5.50 23.54 -7.60
CA PRO A 215 -4.25 24.29 -7.60
C PRO A 215 -4.46 25.78 -7.29
N ASP A 216 -5.66 26.31 -7.55
CA ASP A 216 -5.99 27.72 -7.32
C ASP A 216 -6.57 27.97 -5.91
N ARG A 217 -6.89 26.90 -5.16
CA ARG A 217 -7.40 27.01 -3.79
C ARG A 217 -6.23 27.03 -2.80
N PRO A 218 -6.08 28.09 -1.98
CA PRO A 218 -5.10 28.11 -0.90
C PRO A 218 -5.29 26.90 0.01
N ALA A 219 -4.19 26.23 0.39
CA ALA A 219 -4.22 25.10 1.31
C ALA A 219 -4.99 25.49 2.58
N GLU A 220 -6.10 24.82 2.85
CA GLU A 220 -6.90 25.07 4.05
C GLU A 220 -6.07 24.66 5.28
N PRO A 221 -5.89 25.55 6.28
CA PRO A 221 -5.05 25.24 7.43
C PRO A 221 -5.61 24.02 8.15
N ALA A 222 -4.73 23.08 8.51
CA ALA A 222 -5.10 21.89 9.25
C ALA A 222 -5.91 22.27 10.51
N PRO A 223 -6.98 21.53 10.86
CA PRO A 223 -7.76 21.81 12.05
C PRO A 223 -6.84 21.71 13.27
N VAL A 224 -6.66 22.84 13.96
CA VAL A 224 -5.95 22.88 15.23
C VAL A 224 -6.72 21.99 16.19
N SER A 225 -6.11 20.87 16.59
CA SER A 225 -6.66 20.00 17.62
C SER A 225 -6.80 20.84 18.90
N GLU A 226 -8.04 21.10 19.32
CA GLU A 226 -8.31 21.69 20.62
C GLU A 226 -7.77 20.75 21.70
N ALA A 227 -6.64 21.14 22.29
CA ALA A 227 -6.10 20.49 23.47
C ALA A 227 -7.16 20.53 24.58
N LYS A 228 -7.68 19.36 24.97
CA LYS A 228 -8.49 19.20 26.18
C LYS A 228 -7.70 19.76 27.37
N THR A 229 -8.17 20.88 27.91
CA THR A 229 -7.76 21.39 29.22
C THR A 229 -8.18 20.38 30.30
N GLU A 230 -7.25 19.53 30.72
CA GLU A 230 -7.40 18.73 31.94
C GLU A 230 -7.43 19.67 33.15
N LYS A 231 -8.62 19.81 33.75
CA LYS A 231 -8.78 20.38 35.09
C LYS A 231 -8.12 19.45 36.10
N ARG A 232 -6.90 19.79 36.50
CA ARG A 232 -6.20 19.19 37.63
C ARG A 232 -6.84 19.71 38.92
N ASN A 233 -7.70 18.89 39.53
CA ASN A 233 -8.23 19.16 40.87
C ASN A 233 -7.15 18.79 41.90
N THR A 234 -6.63 19.81 42.59
CA THR A 234 -5.77 19.67 43.76
C THR A 234 -6.64 19.50 44.99
N THR A 235 -6.48 18.43 45.76
CA THR A 235 -6.86 18.41 47.18
C THR A 235 -5.83 17.62 47.97
N GLN A 236 -5.39 18.28 49.04
CA GLN A 236 -4.31 17.99 49.97
C GLN A 236 -4.44 16.65 50.73
N GLU A 237 -3.32 15.96 50.83
CA GLU A 237 -2.55 15.76 52.07
C GLU A 237 -3.34 15.53 53.37
N LYS A 238 -3.31 14.29 53.87
CA LYS A 238 -3.25 14.03 55.31
C LYS A 238 -2.42 12.78 55.60
N SER A 239 -1.29 13.01 56.27
CA SER A 239 -0.32 12.01 56.72
C SER A 239 -0.79 11.17 57.91
N ALA A 240 0.04 10.15 58.18
CA ALA A 240 0.20 9.36 59.42
C ALA A 240 -0.58 8.02 59.39
N VAL A 241 -0.02 6.82 59.60
CA VAL A 241 1.12 6.35 60.42
C VAL A 241 1.54 4.94 59.90
N SER A 242 2.84 4.63 59.81
CA SER A 242 3.42 3.26 59.75
C SER A 242 3.66 2.74 61.18
N PRO A 243 4.06 1.46 61.47
CA PRO A 243 4.40 0.31 60.61
C PRO A 243 3.88 -1.05 61.16
N ALA A 244 4.08 -2.15 60.43
CA ALA A 244 4.38 -3.46 61.03
C ALA A 244 5.00 -4.42 59.99
N GLU A 245 6.13 -4.99 60.39
CA GLU A 245 6.84 -6.12 59.78
C GLU A 245 6.00 -7.42 59.74
N ASN A 246 6.30 -8.26 58.75
CA ASN A 246 6.50 -9.73 58.80
C ASN A 246 6.66 -10.20 57.32
N VAL A 247 7.79 -10.75 56.84
CA VAL A 247 8.38 -12.08 57.13
C VAL A 247 7.29 -13.16 56.90
N ASP A 248 7.36 -14.15 56.01
CA ASP A 248 8.45 -14.90 55.38
C ASP A 248 7.85 -15.77 54.23
N THR A 249 8.74 -16.31 53.39
CA THR A 249 8.72 -17.59 52.63
C THR A 249 7.41 -18.21 52.11
N THR A 250 7.45 -18.67 50.84
CA THR A 250 7.69 -20.10 50.54
C THR A 250 7.84 -20.36 49.03
N ALA A 251 8.74 -21.28 48.72
CA ALA A 251 9.02 -21.87 47.42
C ALA A 251 8.38 -23.27 47.30
N ALA A 252 8.46 -23.85 46.10
CA ALA A 252 8.13 -25.24 45.70
C ALA A 252 6.62 -25.56 45.68
N ASP A 253 6.05 -26.42 44.83
CA ASP A 253 6.51 -27.54 43.98
C ASP A 253 5.51 -27.63 42.80
N ALA A 254 5.90 -27.91 41.56
CA ALA A 254 6.02 -29.25 40.95
C ALA A 254 4.78 -30.15 41.10
N GLU A 255 4.02 -30.33 40.01
CA GLU A 255 3.44 -31.65 39.71
C GLU A 255 3.18 -31.81 38.22
N ALA A 256 3.81 -32.85 37.67
CA ALA A 256 3.59 -33.37 36.34
C ALA A 256 2.56 -34.49 36.45
N GLU A 257 1.60 -34.55 35.52
CA GLU A 257 0.93 -35.82 35.25
C GLU A 257 0.37 -35.89 33.83
N ALA A 258 0.90 -36.86 33.09
CA ALA A 258 0.28 -37.54 31.96
C ALA A 258 0.69 -39.03 32.10
N PRO A 259 0.05 -39.99 31.42
CA PRO A 259 -1.35 -40.16 31.02
C PRO A 259 -1.87 -41.54 31.57
N PRO A 260 -2.97 -42.12 31.03
CA PRO A 260 -2.72 -43.35 30.28
C PRO A 260 -3.65 -43.65 29.08
N ARG A 261 -3.00 -44.34 28.11
CA ARG A 261 -3.46 -45.29 27.07
C ARG A 261 -4.24 -44.80 25.85
#